data_AF-F9WXL1-F1
#
_entry.id   AF-F9WXL1-F1
#
_cell.length_a   1.000
_cell.length_b   1.000
_cell.length_c   1.000
_cell.angle_alpha   90.00
_cell.angle_beta   90.00
_cell.angle_gamma   90.00
#
_symmetry.space_group_name_H-M   'P 1'
#
loop_
_entity.id
_entity.type
_entity.pdbx_description
1 polymer ?
#
loop_
_entity_poly.entity_id
_entity_poly.type
_entity_poly.pdbx_seq_one_letter_code
_entity_poly.pdbx_strand_id
1 'polypeptide(L)'
;MDDTPRAKKVGRPPKYDWSDKRDICYKLYVEEQKTAADIARYFADHFNVTEKDLPCRKGFLRQFQLWGFAPNKKKLTPEEQDTVLARIKELWQNNVSQKDIKQTLAEEGWELRNYDFSKLWKQNGLRLRSDAGYKPSGDKEKQARKRKRGSEGFMAELEAAAGAQEGRPDGEPSTTNEADELAQPIAPEDAAHQMQRLYELQVESDQKLQSGKRRRRIRGWAHLPPDAPGTEPRYASETSLDECKAFLHLSNEMYQTVRKDFQIVCEDRGIIKKTLCEDGIWEGSKQRL
;
A
#
# COMPACT_ATOMS: atom_id res chain seq x y z
N MET A 1 -35.93 -7.41 -27.84
CA MET A 1 -34.74 -6.72 -27.30
C MET A 1 -34.93 -5.25 -27.64
N ASP A 2 -35.76 -4.56 -26.84
CA ASP A 2 -36.07 -3.15 -27.03
C ASP A 2 -34.98 -2.32 -26.35
N ASP A 3 -34.07 -1.76 -27.15
CA ASP A 3 -33.03 -0.84 -26.69
C ASP A 3 -33.53 0.60 -26.85
N THR A 4 -34.50 0.99 -26.01
CA THR A 4 -34.98 2.38 -25.97
C THR A 4 -33.95 3.29 -25.28
N PRO A 5 -33.43 4.33 -25.95
CA PRO A 5 -32.49 5.25 -25.35
C PRO A 5 -33.14 6.04 -24.21
N ARG A 6 -32.50 6.03 -23.04
CA ARG A 6 -32.94 6.69 -21.81
C ARG A 6 -33.28 8.17 -22.06
N ALA A 7 -34.56 8.54 -21.85
CA ALA A 7 -35.08 9.88 -22.06
C ALA A 7 -34.25 10.95 -21.29
N LYS A 8 -33.83 12.00 -22.00
CA LYS A 8 -33.10 13.15 -21.44
C LYS A 8 -34.04 13.89 -20.48
N LYS A 9 -33.57 14.16 -19.25
CA LYS A 9 -34.27 15.06 -18.30
C LYS A 9 -34.33 16.46 -18.92
N VAL A 10 -35.48 16.78 -19.52
CA VAL A 10 -35.82 18.12 -20.03
C VAL A 10 -35.98 19.07 -18.85
N GLY A 11 -35.20 20.15 -18.80
CA GLY A 11 -35.45 21.24 -17.85
C GLY A 11 -34.24 22.07 -17.40
N ARG A 12 -32.99 21.60 -17.58
CA ARG A 12 -31.81 22.45 -17.31
C ARG A 12 -30.99 22.62 -18.59
N PRO A 13 -30.82 23.86 -19.11
CA PRO A 13 -29.91 24.12 -20.21
C PRO A 13 -28.51 23.56 -19.88
N PRO A 14 -27.82 22.96 -20.85
CA PRO A 14 -26.42 22.58 -20.67
C PRO A 14 -25.63 23.78 -20.15
N LYS A 15 -24.78 23.57 -19.13
CA LYS A 15 -23.96 24.64 -18.53
C LYS A 15 -23.03 25.32 -19.55
N TYR A 16 -22.79 24.67 -20.68
CA TYR A 16 -21.93 25.15 -21.76
C TYR A 16 -22.53 24.75 -23.10
N ASP A 17 -22.51 25.67 -24.06
CA ASP A 17 -22.98 25.42 -25.41
C ASP A 17 -21.90 24.72 -26.25
N TRP A 18 -22.29 23.60 -26.87
CA TRP A 18 -21.41 22.72 -27.63
C TRP A 18 -21.74 22.71 -29.13
N SER A 19 -22.81 23.37 -29.59
CA SER A 19 -23.31 23.25 -30.96
C SER A 19 -22.24 23.52 -32.01
N ASP A 20 -21.47 24.58 -31.83
CA ASP A 20 -20.54 25.11 -32.85
C ASP A 20 -19.10 24.61 -32.64
N LYS A 21 -18.91 23.72 -31.66
CA LYS A 21 -17.58 23.30 -31.19
C LYS A 21 -17.28 21.85 -31.52
N ARG A 22 -18.24 21.13 -32.13
CA ARG A 22 -18.07 19.72 -32.51
C ARG A 22 -16.94 19.53 -33.49
N ASP A 23 -16.89 20.32 -34.57
CA ASP A 23 -15.92 20.14 -35.65
C ASP A 23 -14.51 20.52 -35.21
N ILE A 24 -14.37 21.59 -34.44
CA ILE A 24 -13.11 21.99 -33.82
C ILE A 24 -12.62 20.90 -32.86
N CYS A 25 -13.51 20.38 -32.01
CA CYS A 25 -13.17 19.25 -31.14
C CYS A 25 -12.79 17.99 -31.93
N TYR A 26 -13.44 17.72 -33.07
CA TYR A 26 -13.13 16.56 -33.91
C TYR A 26 -11.71 16.65 -34.46
N LYS A 27 -11.34 17.79 -35.05
CA LYS A 27 -9.98 18.03 -35.56
C LYS A 27 -8.94 17.89 -34.44
N LEU A 28 -9.14 18.58 -33.32
CA LEU A 28 -8.16 18.56 -32.22
C LEU A 28 -8.06 17.20 -31.53
N TYR A 29 -9.19 16.50 -31.31
CA TYR A 29 -9.23 15.26 -30.55
C TYR A 29 -8.93 14.03 -31.41
N VAL A 30 -9.49 13.93 -32.62
CA VAL A 30 -9.40 12.75 -33.48
C VAL A 30 -8.23 12.85 -34.46
N GLU A 31 -8.06 13.98 -35.14
CA GLU A 31 -7.00 14.15 -36.15
C GLU A 31 -5.66 14.47 -35.47
N GLU A 32 -5.64 15.47 -34.58
CA GLU A 32 -4.41 15.92 -33.92
C GLU A 32 -4.09 15.17 -32.61
N GLN A 33 -4.99 14.27 -32.16
CA GLN A 33 -4.82 13.44 -30.95
C GLN A 33 -4.52 14.23 -29.66
N LYS A 34 -4.87 15.51 -29.60
CA LYS A 34 -4.62 16.38 -28.44
C LYS A 34 -5.41 15.92 -27.21
N THR A 35 -4.84 16.15 -26.03
CA THR A 35 -5.54 15.78 -24.79
C THR A 35 -6.67 16.77 -24.50
N ALA A 36 -7.68 16.33 -23.76
CA ALA A 36 -8.79 17.22 -23.35
C ALA A 36 -8.35 18.44 -22.53
N ALA A 37 -7.16 18.41 -21.91
CA ALA A 37 -6.59 19.57 -21.23
C ALA A 37 -6.01 20.57 -22.24
N ASP A 38 -5.31 20.10 -23.27
CA ASP A 38 -4.78 20.95 -24.34
C ASP A 38 -5.90 21.55 -25.19
N ILE A 39 -6.98 20.78 -25.42
CA ILE A 39 -8.19 21.30 -26.07
C ILE A 39 -8.83 22.40 -25.22
N ALA A 40 -8.87 22.26 -23.90
CA ALA A 40 -9.39 23.31 -23.01
C ALA A 40 -8.53 24.59 -23.09
N ARG A 41 -7.20 24.48 -23.11
CA ARG A 41 -6.30 25.62 -23.31
C ARG A 41 -6.51 26.27 -24.67
N TYR A 42 -6.57 25.47 -25.74
CA TYR A 42 -6.88 25.97 -27.08
C TYR A 42 -8.23 26.71 -27.12
N PHE A 43 -9.23 26.23 -26.37
CA PHE A 43 -10.52 26.90 -26.29
C PHE A 43 -10.44 28.22 -25.50
N ALA A 44 -9.61 28.29 -24.47
CA ALA A 44 -9.37 29.51 -23.73
C ALA A 44 -8.73 30.57 -24.65
N ASP A 45 -7.72 30.18 -25.43
CA ASP A 45 -6.98 31.06 -26.33
C ASP A 45 -7.81 31.47 -27.56
N HIS A 46 -8.48 30.51 -28.21
CA HIS A 46 -9.23 30.75 -29.46
C HIS A 46 -10.55 31.49 -29.24
N PHE A 47 -11.22 31.27 -28.10
CA PHE A 47 -12.49 31.94 -27.77
C PHE A 47 -12.33 33.10 -26.78
N ASN A 48 -11.11 33.40 -26.30
CA ASN A 48 -10.83 34.39 -25.26
C ASN A 48 -11.70 34.21 -24.01
N VAL A 49 -11.90 32.95 -23.59
CA VAL A 49 -12.73 32.60 -22.43
C VAL A 49 -11.83 32.12 -21.29
N THR A 50 -12.12 32.53 -20.06
CA THR A 50 -11.39 32.07 -18.87
C THR A 50 -11.56 30.55 -18.69
N GLU A 51 -10.50 29.83 -18.33
CA GLU A 51 -10.54 28.37 -18.10
C GLU A 51 -11.65 27.91 -17.12
N LYS A 52 -12.09 28.81 -16.23
CA LYS A 52 -13.17 28.57 -15.25
C LYS A 52 -14.56 28.44 -15.88
N ASP A 53 -14.78 29.11 -17.01
CA ASP A 53 -16.06 29.08 -17.74
C ASP A 53 -16.12 27.91 -18.73
N LEU A 54 -14.98 27.27 -18.99
CA LEU A 54 -14.89 26.07 -19.79
C LEU A 54 -15.34 24.82 -19.00
N PRO A 55 -15.87 23.81 -19.70
CA PRO A 55 -16.15 22.51 -19.10
C PRO A 55 -14.89 21.88 -18.49
N CYS A 56 -15.00 21.23 -17.34
CA CYS A 56 -13.87 20.49 -16.79
C CYS A 56 -13.49 19.32 -17.73
N ARG A 57 -12.28 18.75 -17.57
CA ARG A 57 -11.78 17.62 -18.38
C ARG A 57 -12.81 16.48 -18.56
N LYS A 58 -13.54 16.13 -17.50
CA LYS A 58 -14.60 15.10 -17.55
C LYS A 58 -15.79 15.53 -18.40
N GLY A 59 -16.13 16.82 -18.42
CA GLY A 59 -17.16 17.40 -19.27
C GLY A 59 -16.83 17.24 -20.76
N PHE A 60 -15.60 17.59 -21.16
CA PHE A 60 -15.12 17.34 -22.53
C PHE A 60 -15.19 15.86 -22.92
N LEU A 61 -14.64 14.97 -22.10
CA LEU A 61 -14.65 13.53 -22.40
C LEU A 61 -16.06 12.95 -22.48
N ARG A 62 -16.98 13.41 -21.62
CA ARG A 62 -18.40 13.02 -21.70
C ARG A 62 -19.03 13.50 -23.00
N GLN A 63 -18.72 14.72 -23.44
CA GLN A 63 -19.23 15.24 -24.70
C GLN A 63 -18.68 14.49 -25.90
N PHE A 64 -17.39 14.15 -25.90
CA PHE A 64 -16.77 13.34 -26.94
C PHE A 64 -17.40 11.95 -27.05
N GLN A 65 -17.76 11.34 -25.90
CA GLN A 65 -18.53 10.10 -25.89
C GLN A 65 -19.93 10.27 -26.48
N LEU A 66 -20.63 11.38 -26.18
CA LEU A 66 -21.94 11.67 -26.75
C LEU A 66 -21.89 11.90 -28.27
N TRP A 67 -20.78 12.42 -28.79
CA TRP A 67 -20.55 12.60 -30.22
C TRP A 67 -19.97 11.37 -30.93
N GLY A 68 -19.66 10.31 -30.20
CA GLY A 68 -19.12 9.08 -30.76
C GLY A 68 -17.65 9.17 -31.21
N PHE A 69 -16.88 10.12 -30.67
CA PHE A 69 -15.46 10.23 -31.02
C PHE A 69 -14.69 9.01 -30.50
N ALA A 70 -13.84 8.44 -31.36
CA ALA A 70 -13.00 7.33 -30.98
C ALA A 70 -12.02 7.76 -29.88
N PRO A 71 -11.77 6.93 -28.86
CA PRO A 71 -10.81 7.27 -27.83
C PRO A 71 -9.40 7.39 -28.44
N ASN A 72 -8.66 8.44 -28.07
CA ASN A 72 -7.31 8.72 -28.57
C ASN A 72 -6.29 7.57 -28.40
N LYS A 73 -6.59 6.61 -27.52
CA LYS A 73 -5.77 5.41 -27.37
C LYS A 73 -6.64 4.20 -27.65
N LYS A 74 -6.19 3.37 -28.60
CA LYS A 74 -6.79 2.09 -28.90
C LYS A 74 -6.93 1.30 -27.60
N LYS A 75 -8.15 0.91 -27.28
CA LYS A 75 -8.38 -0.09 -26.23
C LYS A 75 -8.07 -1.43 -26.86
N LEU A 76 -7.34 -2.25 -26.13
CA LEU A 76 -7.09 -3.62 -26.51
C LEU A 76 -8.43 -4.34 -26.69
N THR A 77 -8.64 -4.98 -27.84
CA THR A 77 -9.84 -5.77 -28.11
C THR A 77 -9.92 -6.95 -27.14
N PRO A 78 -11.11 -7.53 -26.87
CA PRO A 78 -11.21 -8.66 -25.95
C PRO A 78 -10.32 -9.85 -26.35
N GLU A 79 -10.22 -10.13 -27.66
CA GLU A 79 -9.36 -11.21 -28.18
C GLU A 79 -7.87 -10.92 -27.92
N GLU A 80 -7.42 -9.69 -28.17
CA GLU A 80 -6.06 -9.25 -27.86
C GLU A 80 -5.78 -9.24 -26.35
N GLN A 81 -6.78 -8.99 -25.51
CA GLN A 81 -6.63 -9.11 -24.05
C GLN A 81 -6.36 -10.55 -23.66
N ASP A 82 -7.07 -11.51 -24.24
CA ASP A 82 -6.90 -12.92 -23.93
C ASP A 82 -5.54 -13.46 -24.40
N THR A 83 -5.05 -13.04 -25.58
CA THR A 83 -3.71 -13.40 -26.05
C THR A 83 -2.61 -12.84 -25.15
N VAL A 84 -2.71 -11.56 -24.77
CA VAL A 84 -1.77 -10.93 -23.84
C VAL A 84 -1.85 -11.55 -22.45
N LEU A 85 -3.04 -11.93 -21.98
CA LEU A 85 -3.21 -12.64 -20.70
C LEU A 85 -2.48 -13.98 -20.72
N ALA A 86 -2.67 -14.77 -21.78
CA ALA A 86 -1.97 -16.05 -21.95
C ALA A 86 -0.45 -15.86 -21.96
N ARG A 87 0.04 -14.85 -22.69
CA ARG A 87 1.47 -14.54 -22.79
C ARG A 87 2.08 -14.08 -21.46
N ILE A 88 1.38 -13.21 -20.72
CA ILE A 88 1.80 -12.79 -19.37
C ILE A 88 1.94 -14.01 -18.45
N LYS A 89 1.00 -14.95 -18.53
CA LYS A 89 1.00 -16.16 -17.70
C LYS A 89 2.17 -17.08 -18.05
N GLU A 90 2.46 -17.26 -19.34
CA GLU A 90 3.61 -18.04 -19.82
C GLU A 90 4.94 -17.45 -19.32
N LEU A 91 5.15 -16.14 -19.50
CA LEU A 91 6.37 -15.47 -19.06
C LEU A 91 6.53 -15.52 -17.53
N TRP A 92 5.42 -15.41 -16.79
CA TRP A 92 5.45 -15.57 -15.35
C TRP A 92 5.79 -17.01 -14.92
N GLN A 93 5.28 -18.03 -15.60
CA GLN A 93 5.62 -19.44 -15.35
C GLN A 93 7.11 -19.72 -15.61
N ASN A 94 7.71 -19.01 -16.57
CA ASN A 94 9.15 -19.04 -16.85
C ASN A 94 9.99 -18.22 -15.85
N ASN A 95 9.39 -17.77 -14.73
CA ASN A 95 10.04 -17.01 -13.66
C ASN A 95 10.64 -15.66 -14.11
N VAL A 96 10.05 -15.03 -15.13
CA VAL A 96 10.45 -13.72 -15.61
C VAL A 96 9.92 -12.63 -14.68
N SER A 97 10.72 -11.58 -14.43
CA SER A 97 10.32 -10.47 -13.55
C SER A 97 9.20 -9.62 -14.17
N GLN A 98 8.38 -8.94 -13.35
CA GLN A 98 7.27 -8.11 -13.85
C GLN A 98 7.75 -7.00 -14.80
N LYS A 99 8.95 -6.45 -14.56
CA LYS A 99 9.55 -5.41 -15.41
C LYS A 99 9.88 -5.97 -16.78
N ASP A 100 10.49 -7.16 -16.83
CA ASP A 100 10.91 -7.80 -18.07
C ASP A 100 9.71 -8.36 -18.85
N ILE A 101 8.67 -8.84 -18.16
CA ILE A 101 7.39 -9.21 -18.80
C ILE A 101 6.78 -8.01 -19.53
N LYS A 102 6.84 -6.82 -18.92
CA LYS A 102 6.30 -5.62 -19.56
C LYS A 102 7.15 -5.18 -20.76
N GLN A 103 8.47 -5.34 -20.67
CA GLN A 103 9.38 -5.01 -21.76
C GLN A 103 9.20 -5.97 -22.94
N THR A 104 9.17 -7.28 -22.69
CA THR A 104 8.94 -8.30 -23.73
C THR A 104 7.60 -8.11 -24.42
N LEU A 105 6.53 -7.77 -23.71
CA LEU A 105 5.25 -7.43 -24.33
C LEU A 105 5.34 -6.19 -25.23
N ALA A 106 6.12 -5.17 -24.84
CA ALA A 106 6.33 -4.00 -25.68
C ALA A 106 7.17 -4.32 -26.94
N GLU A 107 8.18 -5.19 -26.81
CA GLU A 107 8.99 -5.69 -27.94
C GLU A 107 8.15 -6.54 -28.92
N GLU A 108 7.16 -7.28 -28.40
CA GLU A 108 6.18 -8.05 -29.19
C GLU A 108 5.10 -7.15 -29.83
N GLY A 109 5.12 -5.85 -29.59
CA GLY A 109 4.19 -4.87 -30.18
C GLY A 109 2.95 -4.55 -29.32
N TRP A 110 2.87 -5.07 -28.10
CA TRP A 110 1.78 -4.79 -27.16
C TRP A 110 2.12 -3.58 -26.29
N GLU A 111 1.79 -2.37 -26.75
CA GLU A 111 1.91 -1.15 -25.96
C GLU A 111 0.83 -1.02 -24.88
N LEU A 112 1.01 -1.73 -23.77
CA LEU A 112 0.10 -1.71 -22.65
C LEU A 112 0.35 -0.50 -21.74
N ARG A 113 -0.70 0.27 -21.48
CA ARG A 113 -0.64 1.28 -20.41
C ARG A 113 -0.49 0.58 -19.05
N ASN A 114 0.18 1.23 -18.10
CA ASN A 114 0.38 0.68 -16.74
C ASN A 114 -0.93 0.20 -16.08
N TYR A 115 -2.03 0.93 -16.31
CA TYR A 115 -3.35 0.55 -15.80
C TYR A 115 -3.88 -0.73 -16.43
N ASP A 116 -3.78 -0.85 -17.77
CA ASP A 116 -4.28 -2.00 -18.51
C ASP A 116 -3.44 -3.25 -18.18
N PHE A 117 -2.11 -3.12 -18.13
CA PHE A 117 -1.22 -4.18 -17.67
C PHE A 117 -1.55 -4.63 -16.24
N SER A 118 -1.75 -3.69 -15.30
CA SER A 118 -2.14 -4.03 -13.93
C SER A 118 -3.51 -4.72 -13.84
N LYS A 119 -4.43 -4.39 -14.75
CA LYS A 119 -5.74 -5.04 -14.85
C LYS A 119 -5.59 -6.48 -15.35
N LEU A 120 -4.81 -6.70 -16.41
CA LEU A 120 -4.52 -8.04 -16.95
C LEU A 120 -3.77 -8.89 -15.92
N TRP A 121 -2.80 -8.29 -15.21
CA TRP A 121 -2.05 -8.94 -14.13
C TRP A 121 -2.96 -9.41 -12.99
N LYS A 122 -3.99 -8.62 -12.64
CA LYS A 122 -5.02 -9.02 -11.66
C LYS A 122 -5.93 -10.11 -12.20
N GLN A 123 -6.34 -10.03 -13.46
CA GLN A 123 -7.18 -11.05 -14.11
C GLN A 123 -6.48 -12.42 -14.14
N ASN A 124 -5.16 -12.45 -14.36
CA ASN A 124 -4.37 -13.69 -14.26
C ASN A 124 -4.13 -14.17 -12.82
N GLY A 125 -4.59 -13.46 -11.80
CA GLY A 125 -4.37 -13.85 -10.39
C GLY A 125 -2.90 -13.79 -9.94
N LEU A 126 -2.01 -13.18 -10.73
CA LEU A 126 -0.55 -13.13 -10.49
C LEU A 126 -0.15 -12.09 -9.43
N ARG A 127 -1.13 -11.51 -8.73
CA ARG A 127 -0.86 -10.59 -7.64
C ARG A 127 -0.51 -11.41 -6.41
N LEU A 128 0.66 -11.16 -5.84
CA LEU A 128 1.16 -11.77 -4.59
C LEU A 128 0.17 -11.68 -3.40
N ARG A 129 -0.83 -10.80 -3.53
CA ARG A 129 -2.02 -10.72 -2.69
C ARG A 129 -3.22 -10.72 -3.63
N SER A 130 -3.77 -11.89 -3.94
CA SER A 130 -5.04 -12.01 -4.65
C SER A 130 -6.10 -11.17 -3.90
N ASP A 131 -7.12 -10.62 -4.58
CA ASP A 131 -8.20 -9.91 -3.88
C ASP A 131 -8.98 -10.86 -2.94
N ALA A 132 -8.90 -12.17 -3.19
CA ALA A 132 -9.00 -13.20 -2.18
C ALA A 132 -7.64 -13.41 -1.52
N GLY A 133 -7.23 -12.52 -0.62
CA GLY A 133 -6.08 -12.79 0.23
C GLY A 133 -6.24 -14.17 0.88
N TYR A 134 -5.15 -14.82 1.30
CA TYR A 134 -5.22 -16.06 2.09
C TYR A 134 -6.16 -15.82 3.28
N LYS A 135 -7.42 -16.24 3.14
CA LYS A 135 -8.45 -16.15 4.15
C LYS A 135 -8.67 -17.58 4.61
N PRO A 136 -8.03 -18.02 5.71
CA PRO A 136 -8.67 -19.05 6.51
C PRO A 136 -10.09 -18.57 6.79
N SER A 137 -11.05 -19.43 6.50
CA SER A 137 -12.49 -19.20 6.63
C SER A 137 -12.84 -18.70 8.04
N GLY A 138 -13.18 -17.41 8.16
CA GLY A 138 -13.73 -16.86 9.40
C GLY A 138 -13.36 -15.40 9.61
N ASP A 139 -13.95 -14.46 8.85
CA ASP A 139 -13.82 -13.04 9.18
C ASP A 139 -14.85 -12.19 8.41
N LYS A 140 -16.09 -12.16 8.90
CA LYS A 140 -17.05 -11.07 8.59
C LYS A 140 -16.78 -9.82 9.44
N GLU A 141 -15.85 -9.86 10.39
CA GLU A 141 -15.63 -8.81 11.40
C GLU A 141 -14.67 -7.69 10.96
N LYS A 142 -13.85 -7.92 9.90
CA LYS A 142 -12.82 -6.95 9.47
C LYS A 142 -13.26 -5.88 8.47
N GLN A 143 -14.49 -5.94 7.92
CA GLN A 143 -14.99 -4.88 7.02
C GLN A 143 -15.25 -3.55 7.75
N ALA A 144 -15.50 -3.56 9.06
CA ALA A 144 -15.67 -2.35 9.87
C ALA A 144 -14.37 -1.54 10.02
N ARG A 145 -13.19 -2.18 9.94
CA ARG A 145 -11.88 -1.51 10.15
C ARG A 145 -11.39 -0.71 8.95
N LYS A 146 -11.92 -0.93 7.74
CA LYS A 146 -11.43 -0.25 6.52
C LYS A 146 -11.87 1.22 6.41
N ARG A 147 -12.91 1.64 7.14
CA ARG A 147 -13.32 3.06 7.24
C ARG A 147 -12.37 3.91 8.10
N LYS A 148 -11.51 3.30 8.92
CA LYS A 148 -10.63 4.00 9.87
C LYS A 148 -9.25 4.39 9.30
N ARG A 149 -8.88 3.87 8.11
CA ARG A 149 -7.52 3.97 7.55
C ARG A 149 -7.35 5.05 6.46
N GLY A 150 -8.33 5.93 6.30
CA GLY A 150 -8.21 7.14 5.46
C GLY A 150 -7.43 8.27 6.13
N SER A 151 -7.17 8.16 7.44
CA SER A 151 -6.46 9.16 8.24
C SER A 151 -4.94 8.96 8.29
N GLU A 152 -4.42 7.77 7.99
CA GLU A 152 -2.98 7.46 8.12
C GLU A 152 -2.13 7.98 6.95
N GLY A 153 -2.73 8.25 5.78
CA GLY A 153 -1.99 8.69 4.59
C GLY A 153 -1.45 10.12 4.69
N PHE A 154 -2.09 10.98 5.49
CA PHE A 154 -1.65 12.35 5.74
C PHE A 154 -0.46 12.42 6.72
N MET A 155 -0.28 11.38 7.54
CA MET A 155 0.73 11.33 8.61
C MET A 155 2.09 10.81 8.13
N ALA A 156 2.12 9.97 7.08
CA ALA A 156 3.36 9.45 6.51
C ALA A 156 4.13 10.48 5.66
N GLU A 157 3.45 11.52 5.14
CA GLU A 157 4.09 12.60 4.39
C GLU A 157 4.76 13.63 5.32
N LEU A 158 4.26 13.75 6.56
CA LEU A 158 4.86 14.57 7.62
C LEU A 158 6.08 13.88 8.27
N GLU A 159 6.10 12.54 8.30
CA GLU A 159 7.18 11.72 8.89
C GLU A 159 8.47 11.74 8.05
N ALA A 160 8.38 12.02 6.73
CA ALA A 160 9.55 12.15 5.86
C ALA A 160 10.29 13.49 6.01
N ALA A 161 9.61 14.54 6.50
CA ALA A 161 10.22 15.86 6.75
C ALA A 161 11.00 15.92 8.09
N ALA A 162 10.71 15.01 9.02
CA ALA A 162 11.30 15.01 10.38
C ALA A 162 12.59 14.17 10.52
N GLY A 163 13.05 13.51 9.46
CA GLY A 163 14.20 12.59 9.49
C GLY A 163 15.59 13.23 9.31
N ALA A 164 15.69 14.56 9.21
CA ALA A 164 16.94 15.26 8.90
C ALA A 164 17.43 16.16 10.03
N GLN A 165 17.67 15.60 11.22
CA GLN A 165 18.62 16.19 12.17
C GLN A 165 18.99 15.19 13.28
N GLU A 166 20.24 14.71 13.28
CA GLU A 166 21.20 14.90 14.38
C GLU A 166 22.56 14.22 14.12
N GLY A 167 23.65 15.00 14.25
CA GLY A 167 25.05 14.53 14.29
C GLY A 167 26.09 15.57 13.85
N ARG A 168 26.60 16.42 14.76
CA ARG A 168 27.77 17.34 14.63
C ARG A 168 29.12 16.56 14.71
N PRO A 169 30.34 17.10 14.40
CA PRO A 169 30.76 18.52 14.19
C PRO A 169 31.74 18.81 12.99
N ASP A 170 31.96 20.10 12.74
CA ASP A 170 33.04 20.83 12.01
C ASP A 170 33.51 20.39 10.60
N GLY A 171 33.19 21.27 9.63
CA GLY A 171 33.72 21.33 8.27
C GLY A 171 32.73 22.03 7.31
N GLU A 172 32.91 23.33 7.04
CA GLU A 172 32.21 24.03 5.94
C GLU A 172 32.50 23.33 4.60
N PRO A 173 31.56 23.25 3.62
CA PRO A 173 30.85 24.41 3.07
C PRO A 173 29.36 24.24 2.68
N SER A 174 28.65 25.36 2.71
CA SER A 174 27.60 25.83 1.78
C SER A 174 26.77 24.79 0.99
N THR A 175 25.50 24.61 1.36
CA THR A 175 24.37 24.43 0.41
C THR A 175 23.06 24.88 1.07
N THR A 176 22.42 25.90 0.48
CA THR A 176 21.03 26.32 0.67
C THR A 176 20.06 25.16 0.49
N ASN A 177 19.06 24.97 1.37
CA ASN A 177 17.79 24.31 1.01
C ASN A 177 16.63 24.74 1.93
N GLU A 178 15.56 25.16 1.27
CA GLU A 178 14.31 25.75 1.75
C GLU A 178 13.31 24.66 2.23
N ALA A 179 13.38 24.24 3.50
CA ALA A 179 12.46 23.23 4.02
C ALA A 179 11.90 23.52 5.42
N ASP A 180 11.68 24.80 5.74
CA ASP A 180 11.16 25.22 7.05
C ASP A 180 9.94 26.16 6.95
N GLU A 181 8.97 25.84 6.08
CA GLU A 181 7.84 26.76 5.81
C GLU A 181 6.42 26.21 6.05
N LEU A 182 6.20 24.99 6.56
CA LEU A 182 4.83 24.48 6.80
C LEU A 182 4.67 23.58 8.05
N ALA A 183 5.12 24.03 9.22
CA ALA A 183 4.65 23.48 10.51
C ALA A 183 3.56 24.39 11.08
N GLN A 184 2.29 24.12 10.74
CA GLN A 184 1.18 24.81 11.42
C GLN A 184 1.14 24.38 12.89
N PRO A 185 1.08 25.32 13.85
CA PRO A 185 1.01 24.99 15.27
C PRO A 185 -0.31 24.27 15.55
N ILE A 186 -0.23 23.01 15.99
CA ILE A 186 -1.37 22.23 16.46
C ILE A 186 -2.03 23.04 17.59
N ALA A 187 -3.32 23.36 17.44
CA ALA A 187 -4.05 24.08 18.46
C ALA A 187 -3.93 23.33 19.81
N PRO A 188 -3.77 24.05 20.94
CA PRO A 188 -3.57 23.41 22.25
C PRO A 188 -4.72 22.47 22.65
N GLU A 189 -5.92 22.70 22.10
CA GLU A 189 -7.11 21.86 22.27
C GLU A 189 -6.98 20.49 21.57
N ASP A 190 -6.42 20.44 20.36
CA ASP A 190 -6.21 19.20 19.61
C ASP A 190 -5.12 18.32 20.24
N ALA A 191 -4.12 18.92 20.86
CA ALA A 191 -3.08 18.21 21.62
C ALA A 191 -3.67 17.55 22.88
N ALA A 192 -4.57 18.25 23.57
CA ALA A 192 -5.27 17.71 24.74
C ALA A 192 -6.15 16.51 24.35
N HIS A 193 -6.89 16.59 23.23
CA HIS A 193 -7.69 15.47 22.73
C HIS A 193 -6.86 14.24 22.35
N GLN A 194 -5.68 14.44 21.76
CA GLN A 194 -4.75 13.35 21.46
C GLN A 194 -4.21 12.68 22.72
N MET A 195 -3.80 13.48 23.71
CA MET A 195 -3.34 12.99 25.01
C MET A 195 -4.43 12.20 25.74
N GLN A 196 -5.66 12.71 25.76
CA GLN A 196 -6.80 12.04 26.37
C GLN A 196 -7.08 10.68 25.72
N ARG A 197 -7.06 10.63 24.37
CA ARG A 197 -7.28 9.39 23.63
C ARG A 197 -6.18 8.36 23.87
N LEU A 198 -4.91 8.78 23.97
CA LEU A 198 -3.80 7.88 24.31
C LEU A 198 -3.94 7.35 25.74
N TYR A 199 -4.36 8.21 26.68
CA TYR A 199 -4.62 7.81 28.06
C TYR A 199 -5.74 6.78 28.16
N GLU A 200 -6.88 7.00 27.50
CA GLU A 200 -7.99 6.03 27.46
C GLU A 200 -7.52 4.68 26.89
N LEU A 201 -6.71 4.71 25.83
CA LEU A 201 -6.18 3.51 25.21
C LEU A 201 -5.19 2.77 26.12
N GLN A 202 -4.39 3.49 26.90
CA GLN A 202 -3.48 2.92 27.92
C GLN A 202 -4.29 2.25 29.03
N VAL A 203 -5.32 2.91 29.57
CA VAL A 203 -6.18 2.36 30.62
C VAL A 203 -6.90 1.09 30.15
N GLU A 204 -7.51 1.10 28.96
CA GLU A 204 -8.16 -0.09 28.40
C GLU A 204 -7.16 -1.24 28.21
N SER A 205 -5.95 -0.91 27.76
CA SER A 205 -4.85 -1.83 27.61
C SER A 205 -4.43 -2.48 28.94
N ASP A 206 -4.31 -1.68 29.99
CA ASP A 206 -3.85 -2.13 31.31
C ASP A 206 -4.91 -3.00 31.98
N GLN A 207 -6.19 -2.66 31.84
CA GLN A 207 -7.30 -3.51 32.28
C GLN A 207 -7.30 -4.87 31.55
N LYS A 208 -6.97 -4.91 30.26
CA LYS A 208 -6.86 -6.17 29.50
C LYS A 208 -5.64 -7.00 29.91
N LEU A 209 -4.53 -6.35 30.28
CA LEU A 209 -3.36 -7.03 30.83
C LEU A 209 -3.69 -7.64 32.20
N GLN A 210 -4.29 -6.86 33.11
CA GLN A 210 -4.70 -7.29 34.44
C GLN A 210 -5.74 -8.42 34.40
N SER A 211 -6.72 -8.34 33.51
CA SER A 211 -7.72 -9.41 33.30
C SER A 211 -7.17 -10.62 32.54
N GLY A 212 -5.90 -10.59 32.10
CA GLY A 212 -5.25 -11.67 31.38
C GLY A 212 -5.79 -11.91 29.96
N LYS A 213 -6.56 -10.96 29.42
CA LYS A 213 -7.10 -10.99 28.04
C LYS A 213 -6.08 -10.54 26.99
N ARG A 214 -4.97 -9.94 27.40
CA ARG A 214 -3.88 -9.50 26.54
C ARG A 214 -2.55 -10.04 27.09
N ARG A 215 -1.66 -10.45 26.17
CA ARG A 215 -0.27 -10.80 26.50
C ARG A 215 0.54 -9.56 26.86
N ARG A 216 1.66 -9.74 27.57
CA ARG A 216 2.63 -8.67 27.86
C ARG A 216 3.28 -8.15 26.55
N ARG A 217 3.49 -6.85 26.44
CA ARG A 217 4.18 -6.18 25.35
C ARG A 217 5.63 -5.89 25.74
N ILE A 218 6.56 -6.61 25.11
CA ILE A 218 8.00 -6.40 25.28
C ILE A 218 8.50 -5.21 24.46
N ARG A 219 7.76 -4.80 23.42
CA ARG A 219 8.06 -3.66 22.56
C ARG A 219 6.85 -2.75 22.44
N GLY A 220 7.09 -1.44 22.30
CA GLY A 220 6.03 -0.46 22.03
C GLY A 220 5.26 -0.81 20.75
N TRP A 221 3.93 -0.70 20.83
CA TRP A 221 3.05 -1.01 19.70
C TRP A 221 1.80 -0.13 19.73
N ALA A 222 1.39 0.36 18.55
CA ALA A 222 0.21 1.22 18.40
C ALA A 222 0.24 2.47 19.31
N HIS A 223 1.37 3.17 19.34
CA HIS A 223 1.60 4.40 20.14
C HIS A 223 1.57 4.20 21.67
N LEU A 224 1.58 2.95 22.12
CA LEU A 224 1.70 2.62 23.54
C LEU A 224 3.12 2.11 23.81
N PRO A 225 3.72 2.49 24.95
CA PRO A 225 5.04 2.01 25.36
C PRO A 225 5.04 0.49 25.60
N PRO A 226 6.22 -0.15 25.66
CA PRO A 226 6.34 -1.49 26.22
C PRO A 226 5.81 -1.50 27.66
N ASP A 227 5.31 -2.65 28.11
CA ASP A 227 4.86 -2.79 29.50
C ASP A 227 6.06 -2.73 30.46
N ALA A 228 5.77 -2.47 31.75
CA ALA A 228 6.79 -2.37 32.77
C ALA A 228 7.69 -3.64 32.84
N PRO A 229 9.03 -3.47 32.79
CA PRO A 229 9.95 -4.57 32.99
C PRO A 229 9.78 -5.12 34.41
N GLY A 230 9.47 -6.40 34.54
CA GLY A 230 9.21 -7.05 35.84
C GLY A 230 7.82 -7.68 35.98
N THR A 231 6.91 -7.44 35.04
CA THR A 231 5.67 -8.25 34.97
C THR A 231 6.06 -9.67 34.56
N GLU A 232 5.86 -10.66 35.41
CA GLU A 232 6.24 -12.05 35.11
C GLU A 232 5.50 -12.57 33.86
N PRO A 233 6.20 -13.28 32.94
CA PRO A 233 5.57 -13.90 31.79
C PRO A 233 4.50 -14.92 32.23
N ARG A 234 3.28 -14.82 31.68
CA ARG A 234 2.22 -15.80 32.01
C ARG A 234 2.47 -17.16 31.36
N TYR A 235 3.06 -17.14 30.16
CA TYR A 235 3.41 -18.35 29.41
C TYR A 235 4.88 -18.31 29.04
N ALA A 236 5.54 -19.47 28.94
CA ALA A 236 6.93 -19.58 28.50
C ALA A 236 7.18 -18.97 27.10
N SER A 237 6.15 -18.90 26.25
CA SER A 237 6.21 -18.22 24.94
C SER A 237 6.30 -16.69 25.03
N GLU A 238 6.05 -16.10 26.20
CA GLU A 238 6.08 -14.65 26.44
C GLU A 238 7.41 -14.19 27.05
N THR A 239 8.28 -15.13 27.43
CA THR A 239 9.61 -14.83 27.93
C THR A 239 10.50 -14.39 26.78
N SER A 240 11.03 -13.18 26.87
CA SER A 240 11.99 -12.67 25.91
C SER A 240 13.32 -13.42 26.03
N LEU A 241 14.13 -13.35 24.97
CA LEU A 241 15.45 -13.97 24.96
C LEU A 241 16.36 -13.37 26.05
N ASP A 242 16.25 -12.07 26.32
CA ASP A 242 17.04 -11.40 27.36
C ASP A 242 16.61 -11.79 28.77
N GLU A 243 15.31 -12.02 28.99
CA GLU A 243 14.82 -12.60 30.26
C GLU A 243 15.23 -14.05 30.42
N CYS A 244 15.19 -14.87 29.35
CA CYS A 244 15.71 -16.24 29.40
C CYS A 244 17.19 -16.26 29.79
N LYS A 245 18.00 -15.34 29.23
CA LYS A 245 19.41 -15.18 29.64
C LYS A 245 19.52 -14.79 31.11
N ALA A 246 18.70 -13.85 31.58
CA ALA A 246 18.70 -13.42 32.97
C ALA A 246 18.30 -14.55 33.94
N PHE A 247 17.23 -15.29 33.64
CA PHE A 247 16.74 -16.42 34.45
C PHE A 247 17.75 -17.58 34.52
N LEU A 248 18.47 -17.83 33.43
CA LEU A 248 19.50 -18.87 33.37
C LEU A 248 20.89 -18.35 33.78
N HIS A 249 21.00 -17.09 34.21
CA HIS A 249 22.25 -16.41 34.54
C HIS A 249 23.33 -16.54 33.44
N LEU A 250 22.90 -16.50 32.18
CA LEU A 250 23.78 -16.59 31.01
C LEU A 250 24.23 -15.18 30.58
N SER A 251 25.55 -14.99 30.42
CA SER A 251 26.07 -13.84 29.69
C SER A 251 25.75 -13.95 28.20
N ASN A 252 25.84 -12.84 27.46
CA ASN A 252 25.60 -12.86 26.02
C ASN A 252 26.59 -13.77 25.27
N GLU A 253 27.84 -13.80 25.72
CA GLU A 253 28.88 -14.68 25.19
C GLU A 253 28.58 -16.16 25.49
N MET A 254 28.22 -16.47 26.74
CA MET A 254 27.90 -17.83 27.16
C MET A 254 26.67 -18.37 26.42
N TYR A 255 25.64 -17.54 26.21
CA TYR A 255 24.50 -17.89 25.37
C TYR A 255 24.90 -18.20 23.92
N GLN A 256 25.83 -17.44 23.34
CA GLN A 256 26.32 -17.73 21.98
C GLN A 256 27.08 -19.05 21.92
N THR A 257 27.90 -19.36 22.91
CA THR A 257 28.62 -20.64 23.00
C THR A 257 27.63 -21.80 23.11
N VAL A 258 26.72 -21.76 24.08
CA VAL A 258 25.68 -22.78 24.26
C VAL A 258 24.83 -22.96 23.00
N ARG A 259 24.51 -21.87 22.29
CA ARG A 259 23.78 -21.93 21.02
C ARG A 259 24.59 -22.62 19.91
N LYS A 260 25.89 -22.36 19.81
CA LYS A 260 26.78 -23.02 18.83
C LYS A 260 26.91 -24.50 19.14
N ASP A 261 27.15 -24.86 20.40
CA ASP A 261 27.30 -26.24 20.84
C ASP A 261 26.00 -27.04 20.58
N PHE A 262 24.85 -26.45 20.90
CA PHE A 262 23.56 -27.08 20.61
C PHE A 262 23.28 -27.20 19.12
N GLN A 263 23.72 -26.24 18.31
CA GLN A 263 23.62 -26.34 16.85
C GLN A 263 24.43 -27.52 16.31
N ILE A 264 25.66 -27.73 16.79
CA ILE A 264 26.48 -28.89 16.43
C ILE A 264 25.77 -30.20 16.81
N VAL A 265 25.16 -30.28 18.00
CA VAL A 265 24.37 -31.44 18.42
C VAL A 265 23.14 -31.66 17.53
N CYS A 266 22.48 -30.59 17.10
CA CYS A 266 21.35 -30.69 16.16
C CYS A 266 21.80 -31.21 14.79
N GLU A 267 22.93 -30.73 14.28
CA GLU A 267 23.50 -31.17 13.00
C GLU A 267 23.93 -32.65 13.05
N ASP A 268 24.61 -33.08 14.12
CA ASP A 268 25.02 -34.48 14.37
C ASP A 268 23.82 -35.44 14.42
N ARG A 269 22.69 -34.99 14.97
CA ARG A 269 21.45 -35.77 15.06
C ARG A 269 20.48 -35.56 13.88
N GLY A 270 20.86 -34.78 12.86
CA GLY A 270 20.00 -34.51 11.70
C GLY A 270 18.71 -33.73 12.03
N ILE A 271 18.69 -32.95 13.12
CA ILE A 271 17.53 -32.18 13.58
C ILE A 271 17.41 -30.88 12.77
N ILE A 272 16.46 -30.85 11.84
CA ILE A 272 16.18 -29.65 11.03
C ILE A 272 15.12 -28.77 11.72
N LYS A 273 14.08 -29.38 12.30
CA LYS A 273 12.98 -28.68 13.00
C LYS A 273 12.51 -29.51 14.18
N LYS A 274 12.29 -28.85 15.34
CA LYS A 274 11.75 -29.48 16.55
C LYS A 274 10.48 -30.31 16.31
N THR A 275 9.58 -29.84 15.44
CA THR A 275 8.28 -30.48 15.17
C THR A 275 8.36 -31.72 14.27
N LEU A 276 9.51 -31.97 13.65
CA LEU A 276 9.73 -33.12 12.76
C LEU A 276 10.60 -34.20 13.41
N CYS A 277 11.17 -33.92 14.59
CA CYS A 277 11.94 -34.90 15.34
C CYS A 277 11.03 -36.00 15.87
N GLU A 278 11.52 -37.23 15.85
CA GLU A 278 10.87 -38.34 16.57
C GLU A 278 10.87 -38.05 18.08
N ASP A 279 9.86 -38.59 18.76
CA ASP A 279 9.67 -38.40 20.19
C ASP A 279 10.92 -38.86 20.97
N GLY A 280 11.43 -37.98 21.84
CA GLY A 280 12.61 -38.24 22.68
C GLY A 280 13.96 -37.82 22.09
N ILE A 281 14.10 -37.66 20.78
CA ILE A 281 15.37 -37.17 20.17
C ILE A 281 15.69 -35.76 20.64
N TRP A 282 14.67 -34.88 20.67
CA TRP A 282 14.82 -33.49 21.12
C TRP A 282 15.25 -33.38 22.59
N GLU A 283 14.66 -34.20 23.48
CA GLU A 283 15.03 -34.24 24.89
C GLU A 283 16.45 -34.80 25.08
N GLY A 284 16.80 -35.88 24.37
CA GLY A 284 18.14 -36.45 24.39
C GLY A 284 19.22 -35.49 23.87
N SER A 285 18.90 -34.63 22.91
CA SER A 285 19.82 -33.58 22.45
C SER A 285 20.05 -32.51 23.52
N LYS A 286 19.03 -32.14 24.30
CA LYS A 286 19.18 -31.17 25.40
C LYS A 286 20.00 -31.71 26.56
N GLN A 287 19.93 -33.02 26.85
CA GLN A 287 20.73 -33.65 27.91
C GLN A 287 22.22 -33.75 27.58
N ARG A 288 22.58 -33.68 26.29
CA ARG A 288 23.98 -33.71 25.83
C ARG A 288 24.66 -32.34 25.90
N LEU A 289 23.86 -31.28 25.96
CA LEU A 289 24.31 -29.89 26.09
C LEU A 289 24.66 -29.59 27.56
#